data_AF-A0A6B3VWP7-F1
#
_entry.id   AF-A0A6B3VWP7-F1
#
_cell.length_a   1.000
_cell.length_b   1.000
_cell.length_c   1.000
_cell.angle_alpha   90.00
_cell.angle_beta   90.00
_cell.angle_gamma   90.00
#
_symmetry.space_group_name_H-M   'P 1'
#
loop_
_entity.id
_entity.type
_entity.pdbx_description
1 polymer ?
#
loop_
_entity_poly.entity_id
_entity_poly.type
_entity_poly.pdbx_seq_one_letter_code
_entity_poly.pdbx_strand_id
1 'polypeptide(L)'
;MKNFTINKILFILFLAGLIMTIFIVYKDMNSTFSYIFVILFVIYLLVYALFLITLVMINIRKLKRTEIRKRTLTFIILFVLFSAMIFITNYAFQPEKNDKYSFLITALGCSFGVSFFDLAFFKKEKSECL
;
A
#
# COMPACT_ATOMS: atom_id res chain seq x y z
N MET A 1 22.89 -1.02 -1.61
CA MET A 1 22.75 -0.71 -0.16
C MET A 1 21.98 0.59 0.10
N LYS A 2 22.15 1.65 -0.70
CA LYS A 2 21.54 2.98 -0.46
C LYS A 2 20.00 3.04 -0.47
N ASN A 3 19.34 2.24 -1.31
CA ASN A 3 17.88 2.32 -1.51
C ASN A 3 17.05 1.90 -0.28
N PHE A 4 17.61 1.05 0.58
CA PHE A 4 16.92 0.54 1.77
C PHE A 4 16.75 1.64 2.83
N THR A 5 17.80 2.44 3.06
CA THR A 5 17.76 3.58 3.97
C THR A 5 16.80 4.66 3.46
N ILE A 6 16.79 4.91 2.14
CA ILE A 6 15.87 5.86 1.51
C ILE A 6 14.41 5.42 1.71
N ASN A 7 14.11 4.14 1.48
CA ASN A 7 12.74 3.63 1.66
C ASN A 7 12.27 3.75 3.13
N LYS A 8 13.15 3.49 4.11
CA LYS A 8 12.83 3.69 5.53
C LYS A 8 12.49 5.16 5.86
N ILE A 9 13.29 6.10 5.36
CA ILE A 9 13.05 7.55 5.60
C ILE A 9 11.72 7.98 4.99
N LEU A 10 11.46 7.57 3.73
CA LEU A 10 10.18 7.86 3.06
C LEU A 10 9.00 7.23 3.79
N PHE A 11 9.17 6.03 4.36
CA PHE A 11 8.12 5.38 5.12
C PHE A 11 7.82 6.07 6.45
N ILE A 12 8.85 6.56 7.16
CA ILE A 12 8.66 7.37 8.39
C ILE A 12 7.95 8.68 8.05
N LEU A 13 8.36 9.34 6.96
CA LEU A 13 7.72 10.57 6.48
C LEU A 13 6.26 10.33 6.09
N PHE A 14 5.97 9.19 5.46
CA PHE A 14 4.61 8.76 5.14
C PHE A 14 3.76 8.59 6.41
N LEU A 15 4.26 7.87 7.42
CA LEU A 15 3.56 7.69 8.70
C LEU A 15 3.29 9.02 9.41
N ALA A 16 4.29 9.90 9.47
CA ALA A 16 4.15 11.22 10.08
C ALA A 16 3.10 12.08 9.35
N GLY A 17 3.13 12.10 8.02
CA GLY A 17 2.15 12.82 7.21
C GLY A 17 0.73 12.26 7.34
N LEU A 18 0.59 10.94 7.49
CA LEU A 18 -0.70 10.29 7.71
C LEU A 18 -1.32 10.68 9.05
N ILE A 19 -0.52 10.67 10.13
CA ILE A 19 -0.96 11.12 11.46
C ILE A 19 -1.40 12.58 11.41
N MET A 20 -0.60 13.46 10.79
CA MET A 20 -0.97 14.87 10.63
C MET A 20 -2.26 15.05 9.82
N THR A 21 -2.43 14.31 8.72
CA THR A 21 -3.63 14.40 7.88
C THR A 21 -4.88 13.97 8.64
N ILE A 22 -4.82 12.85 9.37
CA ILE A 22 -5.92 12.39 10.21
C ILE A 22 -6.26 13.45 11.26
N PHE A 23 -5.25 14.04 11.90
CA PHE A 23 -5.46 15.09 12.90
C PHE A 23 -6.14 16.34 12.31
N ILE A 24 -5.71 16.79 11.13
CA ILE A 24 -6.28 17.95 10.42
C ILE A 24 -7.76 17.69 10.07
N VAL A 25 -8.06 16.53 9.49
CA VAL A 25 -9.42 16.17 9.08
C VAL A 25 -10.32 16.00 10.30
N TYR A 26 -9.84 15.34 11.36
CA TYR A 26 -10.64 15.12 12.56
C TYR A 26 -10.95 16.40 13.32
N LYS A 27 -10.02 17.37 13.32
CA LYS A 27 -10.20 18.67 13.98
C LYS A 27 -10.96 19.69 13.12
N ASP A 28 -11.38 19.31 11.91
CA ASP A 28 -12.10 20.17 10.94
C ASP A 28 -11.42 21.55 10.78
N MET A 29 -10.09 21.54 10.71
CA MET A 29 -9.29 22.77 10.64
C MET A 29 -9.37 23.38 9.24
N ASN A 30 -10.34 24.27 9.02
CA ASN A 30 -10.55 25.01 7.76
C ASN A 30 -9.52 26.14 7.51
N SER A 31 -8.25 25.88 7.77
CA SER A 31 -7.17 26.81 7.44
C SER A 31 -6.63 26.55 6.03
N THR A 32 -6.19 27.60 5.33
CA THR A 32 -5.52 27.47 4.03
C THR A 32 -4.30 26.55 4.09
N PHE A 33 -3.59 26.54 5.23
CA PHE A 33 -2.43 25.68 5.46
C PHE A 33 -2.81 24.19 5.49
N SER A 34 -3.92 23.83 6.13
CA SER A 34 -4.46 22.47 6.17
C SER A 34 -4.69 21.91 4.77
N TYR A 35 -5.35 22.67 3.91
CA TYR A 35 -5.67 22.27 2.55
C TYR A 35 -4.41 22.04 1.71
N ILE A 36 -3.45 22.98 1.78
CA ILE A 36 -2.17 22.87 1.08
C ILE A 36 -1.43 21.61 1.55
N PHE A 37 -1.39 21.36 2.86
CA PHE A 37 -0.73 20.18 3.42
C PHE A 37 -1.35 18.88 2.90
N VAL A 38 -2.67 18.75 2.92
CA VAL A 38 -3.37 17.54 2.44
C VAL A 38 -3.08 17.32 0.94
N ILE A 39 -3.13 18.36 0.12
CA ILE A 39 -2.84 18.26 -1.32
C ILE A 39 -1.39 17.80 -1.55
N LEU A 40 -0.41 18.43 -0.87
CA LEU A 40 1.00 18.03 -0.93
C LEU A 40 1.20 16.59 -0.48
N PHE A 41 0.50 16.16 0.57
CA PHE A 41 0.56 14.78 1.04
C PHE A 41 -0.01 13.78 0.03
N VAL A 42 -1.10 14.12 -0.67
CA VAL A 42 -1.66 13.31 -1.75
C VAL A 42 -0.69 13.19 -2.94
N ILE A 43 -0.03 14.28 -3.31
CA ILE A 43 1.00 14.28 -4.36
C ILE A 43 2.18 13.40 -3.94
N TYR A 44 2.63 13.55 -2.69
CA TYR A 44 3.68 12.71 -2.12
C TYR A 44 3.32 11.21 -2.16
N LEU A 45 2.08 10.87 -1.81
CA LEU A 45 1.54 9.50 -1.89
C LEU A 45 1.66 8.91 -3.29
N LEU A 46 1.29 9.68 -4.33
CA LEU A 46 1.39 9.25 -5.72
C LEU A 46 2.84 9.01 -6.14
N VAL A 47 3.75 9.94 -5.83
CA VAL A 47 5.17 9.82 -6.16
C VAL A 47 5.80 8.64 -5.42
N TYR A 48 5.47 8.46 -4.14
CA TYR A 48 5.98 7.35 -3.34
C TYR A 48 5.46 5.99 -3.83
N ALA A 49 4.20 5.91 -4.27
CA ALA A 49 3.65 4.71 -4.90
C ALA A 49 4.42 4.34 -6.19
N LEU A 50 4.71 5.31 -7.05
CA LEU A 50 5.52 5.08 -8.26
C LEU A 50 6.94 4.60 -7.92
N PHE A 51 7.55 5.17 -6.87
CA PHE A 51 8.85 4.73 -6.38
C PHE A 51 8.82 3.27 -5.91
N LEU A 52 7.79 2.87 -5.13
CA LEU A 52 7.61 1.49 -4.67
C LEU A 52 7.42 0.51 -5.83
N ILE A 53 6.59 0.86 -6.83
CA ILE A 53 6.39 0.02 -8.02
C ILE A 53 7.72 -0.19 -8.76
N THR A 54 8.50 0.89 -8.95
CA THR A 54 9.80 0.82 -9.61
C THR A 54 10.78 -0.06 -8.82
N LEU A 55 10.80 0.07 -7.49
CA LEU A 55 11.63 -0.75 -6.60
C LEU A 55 11.25 -2.24 -6.70
N VAL A 56 9.94 -2.54 -6.70
CA VAL A 56 9.40 -3.89 -6.85
C VAL A 56 9.77 -4.47 -8.21
N MET A 57 9.65 -3.72 -9.32
CA MET A 57 10.06 -4.18 -10.66
C MET A 57 11.55 -4.51 -10.73
N ILE A 58 12.41 -3.67 -10.14
CA ILE A 58 13.86 -3.91 -10.11
C ILE A 58 14.20 -5.15 -9.27
N ASN A 59 13.54 -5.33 -8.12
CA ASN A 59 13.77 -6.48 -7.26
C ASN A 59 13.22 -7.78 -7.86
N ILE A 60 12.06 -7.74 -8.54
CA ILE A 60 11.47 -8.88 -9.25
C ILE A 60 12.40 -9.42 -10.33
N ARG A 61 13.09 -8.56 -11.09
CA ARG A 61 14.06 -9.00 -12.12
C ARG A 61 15.21 -9.86 -11.57
N LYS A 62 15.50 -9.77 -10.28
CA LYS A 62 16.58 -10.53 -9.61
C LYS A 62 16.09 -11.83 -8.96
N LEU A 63 14.77 -12.07 -8.91
CA LEU A 63 14.18 -13.25 -8.27
C LEU A 63 14.01 -14.40 -9.26
N LYS A 64 14.12 -15.64 -8.75
CA LYS A 64 13.79 -16.85 -9.53
C LYS A 64 12.30 -16.82 -9.91
N ARG A 65 11.97 -17.24 -11.13
CA ARG A 65 10.59 -17.30 -11.67
C ARG A 65 9.61 -18.06 -10.76
N THR A 66 10.11 -19.04 -10.01
CA THR A 66 9.36 -19.82 -9.02
C THR A 66 8.91 -18.99 -7.82
N GLU A 67 9.73 -18.07 -7.32
CA GLU A 67 9.37 -17.18 -6.22
C GLU A 67 8.34 -16.13 -6.64
N ILE A 68 8.43 -15.64 -7.88
CA ILE A 68 7.43 -14.73 -8.46
C ILE A 68 6.07 -15.42 -8.48
N ARG A 69 6.00 -16.66 -8.98
CA ARG A 69 4.75 -17.43 -9.04
C ARG A 69 4.14 -17.66 -7.66
N LYS A 70 4.94 -17.98 -6.65
CA LYS A 70 4.47 -18.15 -5.27
C LYS A 70 3.84 -16.86 -4.73
N ARG A 71 4.45 -15.71 -4.99
CA ARG A 71 3.94 -14.41 -4.54
C ARG A 71 2.70 -13.96 -5.30
N THR A 72 2.61 -14.20 -6.61
CA THR A 72 1.39 -13.93 -7.37
C THR A 72 0.23 -14.79 -6.87
N LEU A 73 0.48 -16.04 -6.48
CA LEU A 73 -0.55 -16.88 -5.86
C LEU A 73 -1.00 -16.31 -4.51
N THR A 74 -0.08 -15.88 -3.64
CA THR A 74 -0.43 -15.20 -2.39
C THR A 74 -1.26 -13.93 -2.64
N PHE A 75 -0.91 -13.14 -3.65
CA PHE A 75 -1.68 -11.97 -4.06
C PHE A 75 -3.11 -12.32 -4.48
N ILE A 76 -3.28 -13.36 -5.31
CA ILE A 76 -4.61 -13.81 -5.74
C ILE A 76 -5.45 -14.27 -4.54
N ILE A 77 -4.87 -15.07 -3.64
CA ILE A 77 -5.56 -15.55 -2.43
C ILE A 77 -5.99 -14.37 -1.55
N LEU A 78 -5.09 -13.42 -1.29
CA LEU A 78 -5.40 -12.22 -0.51
C LEU A 78 -6.43 -11.33 -1.19
N PHE A 79 -6.37 -11.21 -2.51
CA PHE A 79 -7.34 -10.43 -3.27
C PHE A 79 -8.75 -10.99 -3.13
N VAL A 80 -8.90 -12.32 -3.26
CA VAL A 80 -10.20 -12.99 -3.08
C VAL A 80 -10.71 -12.82 -1.65
N LEU A 81 -9.84 -12.97 -0.64
CA LEU A 81 -10.17 -12.76 0.77
C LEU A 81 -10.65 -11.33 1.05
N PHE A 82 -9.86 -10.32 0.65
CA PHE A 82 -10.23 -8.91 0.85
C PHE A 82 -11.49 -8.53 0.09
N SER A 83 -11.65 -9.01 -1.15
CA SER A 83 -12.84 -8.77 -1.95
C SER A 83 -14.09 -9.32 -1.28
N ALA A 84 -14.05 -10.58 -0.82
CA ALA A 84 -15.16 -11.19 -0.09
C ALA A 84 -15.47 -10.44 1.22
N MET A 85 -14.45 -10.04 1.97
CA MET A 85 -14.62 -9.32 3.23
C MET A 85 -15.25 -7.94 3.02
N ILE A 86 -14.79 -7.17 2.03
CA ILE A 86 -15.36 -5.85 1.70
C ILE A 86 -16.79 -6.02 1.16
N PHE A 87 -17.05 -7.04 0.35
CA PHE A 87 -18.40 -7.33 -0.15
C PHE A 87 -19.38 -7.63 0.99
N ILE A 88 -19.02 -8.51 1.93
CA ILE A 88 -19.84 -8.82 3.11
C ILE A 88 -20.06 -7.58 3.97
N THR A 89 -19.01 -6.78 4.18
CA THR A 89 -19.09 -5.55 4.99
C THR A 89 -20.02 -4.52 4.34
N ASN A 90 -19.91 -4.30 3.02
CA ASN A 90 -20.81 -3.39 2.31
C ASN A 90 -22.26 -3.88 2.34
N TYR A 91 -22.47 -5.19 2.17
CA TYR A 91 -23.80 -5.78 2.26
C TYR A 91 -24.42 -5.63 3.65
N ALA A 92 -23.65 -5.83 4.72
CA ALA A 92 -24.14 -5.75 6.10
C ALA A 92 -24.34 -4.31 6.61
N PHE A 93 -23.49 -3.36 6.21
CA PHE A 93 -23.45 -2.01 6.80
C PHE A 93 -23.94 -0.88 5.89
N GLN A 94 -23.88 -1.02 4.56
CA GLN A 94 -24.21 0.07 3.61
C GLN A 94 -24.85 -0.43 2.31
N PRO A 95 -26.07 -1.00 2.36
CA PRO A 95 -26.73 -1.56 1.18
C PRO A 95 -27.07 -0.52 0.08
N GLU A 96 -27.14 0.77 0.41
CA GLU A 96 -27.62 1.82 -0.50
C GLU A 96 -26.51 2.54 -1.30
N LYS A 97 -25.25 2.54 -0.83
CA LYS A 97 -24.09 3.12 -1.54
C LYS A 97 -23.34 2.04 -2.33
N ASN A 98 -24.03 1.43 -3.28
CA ASN A 98 -23.47 0.37 -4.11
C ASN A 98 -22.64 0.95 -5.27
N ASP A 99 -21.48 1.55 -4.96
CA ASP A 99 -20.47 1.82 -5.98
C ASP A 99 -19.83 0.50 -6.43
N LYS A 100 -20.38 -0.05 -7.53
CA LYS A 100 -20.13 -1.40 -8.06
C LYS A 100 -18.65 -1.75 -8.29
N TYR A 101 -17.74 -0.78 -8.30
CA TYR A 101 -16.32 -1.00 -8.61
C TYR A 101 -15.36 -0.58 -7.49
N SER A 102 -15.83 0.14 -6.48
CA SER A 102 -14.95 0.69 -5.43
C SER A 102 -14.32 -0.43 -4.57
N PHE A 103 -15.08 -1.50 -4.30
CA PHE A 103 -14.58 -2.65 -3.54
C PHE A 103 -13.42 -3.38 -4.23
N LEU A 104 -13.43 -3.46 -5.56
CA LEU A 104 -12.37 -4.11 -6.34
C LEU A 104 -11.08 -3.31 -6.28
N ILE A 105 -11.16 -1.98 -6.42
CA ILE A 105 -9.99 -1.10 -6.38
C ILE A 105 -9.36 -1.14 -4.99
N THR A 106 -10.17 -1.09 -3.92
CA THR A 106 -9.67 -1.20 -2.55
C THR A 106 -9.06 -2.57 -2.27
N ALA A 107 -9.73 -3.66 -2.66
CA ALA A 107 -9.21 -5.01 -2.51
C ALA A 107 -7.88 -5.21 -3.27
N LEU A 108 -7.79 -4.69 -4.50
CA LEU A 108 -6.58 -4.74 -5.34
C LEU A 108 -5.43 -3.99 -4.67
N GLY A 109 -5.67 -2.78 -4.18
CA GLY A 109 -4.67 -1.98 -3.49
C GLY A 109 -4.15 -2.68 -2.22
N CYS A 110 -5.06 -3.21 -1.39
CA CYS A 110 -4.71 -3.91 -0.15
C CYS A 110 -3.93 -5.21 -0.41
N SER A 111 -4.40 -6.06 -1.31
CA SER A 111 -3.71 -7.32 -1.62
C SER A 111 -2.36 -7.08 -2.27
N PHE A 112 -2.23 -6.05 -3.12
CA PHE A 112 -0.97 -5.67 -3.76
C PHE A 112 0.01 -5.15 -2.72
N GLY A 113 -0.44 -4.21 -1.88
CA GLY A 113 0.33 -3.68 -0.76
C GLY A 113 0.92 -4.81 0.08
N VAL A 114 0.08 -5.69 0.64
CA VAL A 114 0.53 -6.78 1.53
C VAL A 114 1.47 -7.76 0.82
N SER A 115 1.16 -8.15 -0.41
CA SER A 115 1.96 -9.17 -1.13
C SER A 115 3.35 -8.69 -1.54
N PHE A 116 3.49 -7.39 -1.81
CA PHE A 116 4.74 -6.79 -2.26
C PHE A 116 5.45 -5.96 -1.18
N PHE A 117 4.83 -5.71 -0.03
CA PHE A 117 5.42 -5.01 1.11
C PHE A 117 6.72 -5.68 1.57
N ASP A 118 6.71 -7.01 1.67
CA ASP A 118 7.88 -7.83 2.01
C ASP A 118 9.03 -7.60 1.01
N LEU A 119 8.76 -7.42 -0.29
CA LEU A 119 9.81 -7.16 -1.28
C LEU A 119 10.37 -5.73 -1.22
N ALA A 120 9.55 -4.76 -0.81
CA ALA A 120 9.95 -3.37 -0.72
C ALA A 120 10.72 -3.07 0.58
N PHE A 121 10.38 -3.75 1.67
CA PHE A 121 10.89 -3.46 3.02
C PHE A 121 11.78 -4.52 3.63
N PHE A 122 11.73 -5.78 3.19
CA PHE A 122 12.62 -6.82 3.70
C PHE A 122 13.57 -7.29 2.61
N LYS A 123 14.86 -7.06 2.83
CA LYS A 123 15.89 -7.85 2.15
C LYS A 123 15.75 -9.25 2.76
N LYS A 124 15.38 -10.25 1.96
CA LYS A 124 15.53 -11.66 2.37
C LYS A 124 16.96 -11.82 2.88
N GLU A 125 17.11 -11.91 4.19
CA GLU A 125 18.26 -12.55 4.76
C GLU A 125 18.17 -13.98 4.26
N LYS A 126 19.11 -14.38 3.40
CA LYS A 126 19.25 -15.78 3.05
C LYS A 126 19.41 -16.47 4.40
N SER A 127 18.39 -17.20 4.83
CA SER A 127 18.55 -18.26 5.81
C SER A 127 19.43 -19.31 5.15
N GLU A 128 20.73 -19.11 5.23
CA GLU A 128 21.72 -20.16 5.19
C GLU A 128 21.57 -20.94 6.50
N CYS A 129 21.00 -22.13 6.40
CA CYS A 129 21.26 -23.30 7.25
C CYS A 129 20.93 -24.49 6.35
N LEU A 130 21.91 -25.02 5.61
CA LEU A 130 22.91 -26.02 6.03
C LEU A 130 22.25 -27.38 6.24
#